data_AF-A0A1F3E7X7-F1
#
_entry.id   AF-A0A1F3E7X7-F1
#
_cell.length_a   1.000
_cell.length_b   1.000
_cell.length_c   1.000
_cell.angle_alpha   90.00
_cell.angle_beta   90.00
_cell.angle_gamma   90.00
#
_symmetry.space_group_name_H-M   'P 1'
#
loop_
_entity.id
_entity.type
_entity.pdbx_description
1 polymer ?
#
loop_
_entity_poly.entity_id
_entity_poly.type
_entity_poly.pdbx_seq_one_letter_code
_entity_poly.pdbx_strand_id
1 'polypeptide(L)'
;MLYTTTVAPNTLGLLTELMDKPYLKGFCLVGGTALSLQIGHRISIDLDMFTNAPFDVNELKSKLDDDYPVFQVLLESQNSLITNINNIKVDFIRFKYGFTYPIITEKEIRLVDIKDIAPMKLDAITGRGKKKDFYDLYFLLKKYALPKILDMYQVKYQHTTIFHVIKSITYFHEADTEPDPVIIDKSVTWIRVKKKLIEEVNRL
;
A
#
# COMPACT_ATOMS: atom_id res chain seq x y z
N MET A 1 10.74 -14.77 3.62
CA MET A 1 10.00 -15.05 4.86
C MET A 1 9.20 -13.82 5.22
N LEU A 2 7.86 -13.89 5.04
CA LEU A 2 6.95 -12.80 5.38
C LEU A 2 6.84 -12.55 6.88
N TYR A 3 6.76 -11.28 7.28
CA TYR A 3 6.51 -10.81 8.64
C TYR A 3 5.02 -10.87 8.97
N THR A 4 4.47 -12.07 9.09
CA THR A 4 3.03 -12.29 9.33
C THR A 4 2.53 -11.68 10.63
N THR A 5 3.40 -11.42 11.61
CA THR A 5 3.06 -10.71 12.85
C THR A 5 2.72 -9.23 12.65
N THR A 6 2.94 -8.67 11.46
CA THR A 6 2.54 -7.30 11.10
C THR A 6 1.07 -7.19 10.70
N VAL A 7 0.36 -8.30 10.58
CA VAL A 7 -1.03 -8.35 10.15
C VAL A 7 -1.80 -9.18 11.17
N ALA A 8 -2.98 -8.73 11.57
CA ALA A 8 -3.79 -9.47 12.53
C ALA A 8 -4.17 -10.86 11.97
N PRO A 9 -4.27 -11.91 12.81
CA PRO A 9 -4.52 -13.27 12.33
C PRO A 9 -5.79 -13.42 11.48
N ASN A 10 -6.87 -12.73 11.84
CA ASN A 10 -8.11 -12.70 11.06
C ASN A 10 -7.93 -12.03 9.70
N THR A 11 -7.19 -10.91 9.63
CA THR A 11 -6.86 -10.23 8.37
C THR A 11 -5.97 -11.09 7.48
N LEU A 12 -5.00 -11.81 8.06
CA LEU A 12 -4.14 -12.74 7.32
C LEU A 12 -4.93 -13.96 6.81
N GLY A 13 -5.88 -14.46 7.60
CA GLY A 13 -6.81 -15.52 7.20
C GLY A 13 -7.64 -15.10 6.00
N LEU A 14 -8.32 -13.96 6.08
CA LEU A 14 -9.09 -13.41 4.96
C LEU A 14 -8.22 -13.17 3.72
N LEU A 15 -7.01 -12.63 3.89
CA LEU A 15 -6.08 -12.45 2.78
C LEU A 15 -5.76 -13.77 2.09
N THR A 16 -5.53 -14.84 2.86
CA THR A 16 -5.22 -16.17 2.32
C THR A 16 -6.41 -16.74 1.56
N GLU A 17 -7.63 -16.62 2.10
CA GLU A 17 -8.86 -17.02 1.43
C GLU A 17 -9.06 -16.26 0.10
N LEU A 18 -8.92 -14.93 0.12
CA LEU A 18 -9.02 -14.10 -1.08
C LEU A 18 -7.95 -14.46 -2.12
N MET A 19 -6.74 -14.82 -1.69
CA MET A 19 -5.67 -15.24 -2.58
C MET A 19 -5.98 -16.57 -3.28
N ASP A 20 -6.76 -17.45 -2.67
CA ASP A 20 -7.15 -18.76 -3.22
C ASP A 20 -8.33 -18.67 -4.21
N LYS A 21 -9.13 -17.59 -4.17
CA LYS A 21 -10.29 -17.44 -5.06
C LYS A 21 -9.87 -17.37 -6.53
N PRO A 22 -10.40 -18.24 -7.42
CA PRO A 22 -10.04 -18.25 -8.84
C PRO A 22 -10.32 -16.92 -9.56
N TYR A 23 -11.42 -16.25 -9.20
CA TYR A 23 -11.79 -14.94 -9.77
C TYR A 23 -10.90 -13.78 -9.27
N LEU A 24 -10.03 -14.03 -8.28
CA LEU A 24 -9.04 -13.08 -7.78
C LEU A 24 -7.59 -13.42 -8.20
N LYS A 25 -7.38 -14.40 -9.09
CA LYS A 25 -6.04 -14.82 -9.53
C LYS A 25 -5.21 -13.68 -10.14
N GLY A 26 -5.86 -12.70 -10.78
CA GLY A 26 -5.20 -11.52 -11.35
C GLY A 26 -4.89 -10.41 -10.34
N PHE A 27 -5.39 -10.51 -9.11
CA PHE A 27 -5.17 -9.51 -8.07
C PHE A 27 -3.93 -9.83 -7.24
N CYS A 28 -3.20 -8.79 -6.87
CA CYS A 28 -2.01 -8.84 -6.03
C CYS A 28 -2.17 -7.89 -4.84
N LEU A 29 -1.64 -8.27 -3.68
CA LEU A 29 -1.59 -7.39 -2.52
C LEU A 29 -0.56 -6.29 -2.75
N VAL A 30 -0.96 -5.05 -2.48
CA VAL A 30 -0.12 -3.85 -2.63
C VAL A 30 -0.10 -3.01 -1.35
N GLY A 31 0.44 -1.79 -1.47
CA GLY A 31 0.21 -0.75 -0.48
C GLY A 31 0.90 -1.02 0.86
N GLY A 32 0.22 -0.59 1.93
CA GLY A 32 0.80 -0.63 3.28
C GLY A 32 1.01 -2.04 3.82
N THR A 33 0.08 -2.95 3.51
CA THR A 33 0.08 -4.31 4.03
C THR A 33 1.05 -5.21 3.28
N ALA A 34 1.16 -5.06 1.94
CA ALA A 34 2.24 -5.73 1.21
C ALA A 34 3.62 -5.28 1.69
N LEU A 35 3.79 -3.99 1.98
CA LEU A 35 5.06 -3.47 2.51
C LEU A 35 5.35 -4.04 3.89
N SER A 36 4.37 -4.04 4.82
CA SER A 36 4.57 -4.52 6.19
C SER A 36 4.91 -6.01 6.22
N LEU A 37 4.26 -6.83 5.41
CA LEU A 37 4.58 -8.25 5.27
C LEU A 37 5.99 -8.48 4.73
N GLN A 38 6.49 -7.61 3.85
CA GLN A 38 7.83 -7.76 3.26
C GLN A 38 8.96 -7.21 4.14
N ILE A 39 8.73 -6.20 4.98
CA ILE A 39 9.81 -5.52 5.72
C ILE A 39 9.62 -5.41 7.24
N GLY A 40 8.47 -5.83 7.78
CA GLY A 40 8.29 -5.99 9.22
C GLY A 40 8.23 -4.69 10.03
N HIS A 41 7.94 -3.54 9.42
CA HIS A 41 8.18 -2.23 10.04
C HIS A 41 7.02 -1.70 10.90
N ARG A 42 5.77 -2.04 10.59
CA ARG A 42 4.58 -1.62 11.35
C ARG A 42 3.43 -2.60 11.23
N ILE A 43 2.44 -2.51 12.11
CA ILE A 43 1.16 -3.20 11.93
C ILE A 43 0.37 -2.55 10.77
N SER A 44 -0.29 -3.38 9.97
CA SER A 44 -1.22 -2.95 8.91
C SER A 44 -2.54 -3.71 9.03
N ILE A 45 -3.64 -3.02 8.72
CA ILE A 45 -5.01 -3.49 9.04
C ILE A 45 -5.94 -3.59 7.83
N ASP A 46 -5.56 -2.96 6.71
CA ASP A 46 -6.36 -2.90 5.47
C ASP A 46 -5.80 -3.88 4.43
N LEU A 47 -6.61 -4.37 3.50
CA LEU A 47 -6.13 -5.14 2.34
C LEU A 47 -6.33 -4.33 1.06
N ASP A 48 -5.24 -4.04 0.35
CA ASP A 48 -5.26 -3.39 -0.95
C ASP A 48 -4.98 -4.44 -2.04
N MET A 49 -6.00 -4.92 -2.75
CA MET A 49 -5.92 -5.94 -3.78
C MET A 49 -6.02 -5.30 -5.16
N PHE A 50 -4.89 -5.14 -5.85
CA PHE A 50 -4.84 -4.41 -7.13
C PHE A 50 -4.54 -5.34 -8.30
N THR A 51 -5.05 -4.97 -9.47
CA THR A 51 -4.79 -5.66 -10.74
C THR A 51 -4.52 -4.66 -11.86
N ASN A 52 -3.72 -5.01 -12.86
CA ASN A 52 -3.63 -4.23 -14.10
C ASN A 52 -4.67 -4.68 -15.16
N ALA A 53 -5.25 -5.87 -14.98
CA ALA A 53 -6.25 -6.39 -15.89
C ALA A 53 -7.62 -5.72 -15.66
N PRO A 54 -8.43 -5.51 -16.71
CA PRO A 54 -9.82 -5.14 -16.53
C PRO A 54 -10.56 -6.24 -15.75
N PHE A 55 -11.54 -5.84 -14.93
CA PHE A 55 -12.47 -6.75 -14.27
C PHE A 55 -13.86 -6.13 -14.26
N ASP A 56 -14.89 -6.98 -14.19
CA ASP A 56 -16.27 -6.53 -14.02
C ASP A 56 -16.56 -6.37 -12.52
N VAL A 57 -16.89 -5.14 -12.12
CA VAL A 57 -17.15 -4.77 -10.73
C VAL A 57 -18.43 -5.42 -10.20
N ASN A 58 -19.47 -5.57 -11.03
CA ASN A 58 -20.71 -6.21 -10.63
C ASN A 58 -20.54 -7.72 -10.49
N GLU A 59 -19.80 -8.34 -11.41
CA GLU A 59 -19.47 -9.77 -11.31
C GLU A 59 -18.63 -10.05 -10.05
N LEU A 60 -17.61 -9.22 -9.78
CA LEU A 60 -16.78 -9.36 -8.59
C LEU A 60 -17.61 -9.17 -7.31
N LYS A 61 -18.45 -8.13 -7.26
CA LYS A 61 -19.37 -7.87 -6.14
C LYS A 61 -20.28 -9.07 -5.87
N SER A 62 -20.91 -9.63 -6.89
CA SER A 62 -21.79 -10.80 -6.76
C SER A 62 -21.04 -11.99 -6.16
N LYS A 63 -19.85 -12.31 -6.68
CA LYS A 63 -19.04 -13.43 -6.19
C LYS A 63 -18.60 -13.25 -4.74
N LEU A 64 -18.25 -12.02 -4.35
CA LEU A 64 -17.87 -11.71 -2.97
C LEU A 64 -19.08 -11.79 -2.03
N ASP A 65 -20.25 -11.32 -2.43
CA ASP A 65 -21.48 -11.41 -1.63
C ASP A 65 -21.91 -12.88 -1.43
N ASP A 66 -21.79 -13.71 -2.48
CA ASP A 66 -22.07 -15.15 -2.40
C ASP A 66 -21.08 -15.90 -1.47
N ASP A 67 -19.81 -15.50 -1.48
CA ASP A 67 -18.74 -16.17 -0.74
C ASP A 67 -18.65 -15.74 0.74
N TYR A 68 -19.08 -14.51 1.07
CA TYR A 68 -18.84 -13.91 2.38
C TYR A 68 -20.14 -13.42 3.04
N PRO A 69 -20.62 -14.08 4.11
CA PRO A 69 -21.86 -13.71 4.80
C PRO A 69 -21.86 -12.29 5.39
N VAL A 70 -20.69 -11.75 5.70
CA VAL A 70 -20.51 -10.36 6.16
C VAL A 70 -19.77 -9.60 5.07
N PHE A 71 -20.52 -9.15 4.08
CA PHE A 71 -20.05 -8.37 2.94
C PHE A 71 -20.81 -7.04 2.88
N GLN A 72 -20.07 -5.94 2.77
CA GLN A 72 -20.64 -4.60 2.59
C GLN A 72 -19.85 -3.84 1.55
N VAL A 73 -20.55 -3.25 0.58
CA VAL A 73 -19.96 -2.29 -0.35
C VAL A 73 -19.91 -0.91 0.31
N LEU A 74 -18.72 -0.33 0.37
CA LEU A 74 -18.49 1.03 0.89
C LEU A 74 -18.43 2.06 -0.25
N LEU A 75 -17.83 1.69 -1.38
CA LEU A 75 -17.78 2.51 -2.58
C LEU A 75 -17.65 1.63 -3.82
N GLU A 76 -18.36 2.03 -4.88
CA GLU A 76 -18.34 1.37 -6.17
C GLU A 76 -18.09 2.38 -7.29
N SER A 77 -17.21 2.04 -8.22
CA SER A 77 -16.95 2.81 -9.44
C SER A 77 -16.46 1.86 -10.54
N GLN A 78 -16.35 2.34 -11.78
CA GLN A 78 -15.97 1.52 -12.95
C GLN A 78 -14.70 0.66 -12.76
N ASN A 79 -13.73 1.13 -11.97
CA ASN A 79 -12.43 0.47 -11.82
C ASN A 79 -12.09 0.16 -10.35
N SER A 80 -13.02 0.39 -9.42
CA SER A 80 -12.77 0.22 -7.99
C SER A 80 -14.00 -0.29 -7.25
N LEU A 81 -13.81 -1.30 -6.42
CA LEU A 81 -14.77 -1.82 -5.47
C LEU A 81 -14.14 -1.80 -4.08
N ILE A 82 -14.60 -0.90 -3.23
CA ILE A 82 -14.16 -0.77 -1.83
C ILE A 82 -15.20 -1.46 -0.97
N THR A 83 -14.75 -2.41 -0.16
CA THR A 83 -15.63 -3.29 0.61
C THR A 83 -15.21 -3.37 2.06
N ASN A 84 -16.14 -3.84 2.88
CA ASN A 84 -15.87 -4.39 4.19
C ASN A 84 -16.26 -5.88 4.14
N ILE A 85 -15.30 -6.76 4.41
CA ILE A 85 -15.49 -8.20 4.46
C ILE A 85 -15.07 -8.67 5.85
N ASN A 86 -16.00 -9.24 6.63
CA ASN A 86 -15.73 -9.69 8.00
C ASN A 86 -15.07 -8.60 8.89
N ASN A 87 -15.55 -7.34 8.79
CA ASN A 87 -15.02 -6.17 9.49
C ASN A 87 -13.59 -5.74 9.06
N ILE A 88 -13.10 -6.26 7.92
CA ILE A 88 -11.81 -5.89 7.34
C ILE A 88 -12.07 -5.13 6.05
N LYS A 89 -11.46 -3.94 5.93
CA LYS A 89 -11.54 -3.16 4.70
C LYS A 89 -10.71 -3.82 3.60
N VAL A 90 -11.33 -4.08 2.45
CA VAL A 90 -10.67 -4.65 1.26
C VAL A 90 -10.97 -3.80 0.04
N ASP A 91 -9.92 -3.30 -0.60
CA ASP A 91 -9.99 -2.44 -1.78
C ASP A 91 -9.58 -3.25 -3.01
N PHE A 92 -10.52 -3.47 -3.93
CA PHE A 92 -10.26 -4.09 -5.24
C PHE A 92 -10.15 -3.01 -6.30
N ILE A 93 -8.96 -2.80 -6.85
CA ILE A 93 -8.69 -1.67 -7.76
C ILE A 93 -7.99 -2.13 -9.03
N ARG A 94 -8.51 -1.69 -10.18
CA ARG A 94 -7.80 -1.77 -11.45
C ARG A 94 -6.82 -0.61 -11.51
N PHE A 95 -5.57 -0.91 -11.26
CA PHE A 95 -4.50 0.07 -11.25
C PHE A 95 -4.03 0.34 -12.67
N LYS A 96 -4.12 1.61 -13.10
CA LYS A 96 -3.78 2.02 -14.47
C LYS A 96 -2.28 1.97 -14.77
N TYR A 97 -1.43 2.03 -13.73
CA TYR A 97 0.02 1.96 -13.89
C TYR A 97 0.48 0.50 -13.69
N GLY A 98 1.26 -0.01 -14.65
CA GLY A 98 1.77 -1.38 -14.60
C GLY A 98 2.61 -1.67 -13.35
N PHE A 99 2.56 -2.91 -12.87
CA PHE A 99 3.60 -3.45 -12.00
C PHE A 99 4.86 -3.72 -12.84
N THR A 100 5.95 -3.02 -12.54
CA THR A 100 7.17 -3.01 -13.34
C THR A 100 8.07 -4.20 -13.02
N TYR A 101 7.94 -4.76 -11.82
CA TYR A 101 8.75 -5.88 -11.35
C TYR A 101 7.91 -7.16 -11.20
N PRO A 102 8.55 -8.35 -11.23
CA PRO A 102 7.85 -9.60 -11.04
C PRO A 102 7.07 -9.63 -9.72
N ILE A 103 5.85 -10.15 -9.78
CA ILE A 103 5.04 -10.40 -8.58
C ILE A 103 5.75 -11.43 -7.71
N ILE A 104 5.88 -11.12 -6.43
CA ILE A 104 6.46 -12.00 -5.43
C ILE A 104 5.35 -12.91 -4.94
N THR A 105 5.52 -14.23 -5.06
CA THR A 105 4.60 -15.21 -4.47
C THR A 105 5.30 -15.90 -3.30
N GLU A 106 4.80 -15.67 -2.10
CA GLU A 106 5.30 -16.33 -0.90
C GLU A 106 4.12 -16.81 -0.03
N LYS A 107 4.11 -18.10 0.32
CA LYS A 107 2.99 -18.75 1.06
C LYS A 107 1.63 -18.50 0.38
N GLU A 108 1.57 -18.68 -0.95
CA GLU A 108 0.39 -18.41 -1.79
C GLU A 108 -0.11 -16.95 -1.82
N ILE A 109 0.54 -16.03 -1.11
CA ILE A 109 0.22 -14.60 -1.15
C ILE A 109 0.98 -13.95 -2.31
N ARG A 110 0.23 -13.38 -3.25
CA ARG A 110 0.76 -12.57 -4.36
C ARG A 110 1.00 -11.14 -3.89
N LEU A 111 2.24 -10.67 -3.95
CA LEU A 111 2.70 -9.38 -3.44
C LEU A 111 3.37 -8.58 -4.55
N VAL A 112 3.08 -7.28 -4.62
CA VAL A 112 3.83 -6.36 -5.47
C VAL A 112 5.20 -6.06 -4.84
N ASP A 113 6.23 -6.00 -5.68
CA ASP A 113 7.61 -5.73 -5.26
C ASP A 113 7.72 -4.34 -4.57
N ILE A 114 8.56 -4.26 -3.54
CA ILE A 114 8.85 -3.00 -2.83
C ILE A 114 9.24 -1.87 -3.80
N LYS A 115 9.94 -2.17 -4.90
CA LYS A 115 10.34 -1.18 -5.91
C LYS A 115 9.13 -0.58 -6.67
N ASP A 116 8.03 -1.30 -6.76
CA ASP A 116 6.76 -0.78 -7.27
C ASP A 116 5.96 -0.06 -6.17
N ILE A 117 6.03 -0.53 -4.92
CA ILE A 117 5.35 0.10 -3.78
C ILE A 117 5.98 1.46 -3.40
N ALA A 118 7.30 1.59 -3.50
CA ALA A 118 8.02 2.81 -3.12
C ALA A 118 7.50 4.07 -3.85
N PRO A 119 7.36 4.09 -5.18
CA PRO A 119 6.75 5.22 -5.87
C PRO A 119 5.26 5.39 -5.53
N MET A 120 4.51 4.32 -5.25
CA MET A 120 3.12 4.44 -4.78
C MET A 120 3.02 5.15 -3.43
N LYS A 121 4.06 5.07 -2.59
CA LYS A 121 4.11 5.81 -1.32
C LYS A 121 4.39 7.29 -1.50
N LEU A 122 5.22 7.66 -2.48
CA LEU A 122 5.35 9.06 -2.88
C LEU A 122 4.02 9.61 -3.41
N ASP A 123 3.34 8.85 -4.27
CA ASP A 123 2.02 9.22 -4.80
C ASP A 123 0.98 9.43 -3.67
N ALA A 124 0.97 8.53 -2.69
CA ALA A 124 0.09 8.64 -1.52
C ALA A 124 0.43 9.87 -0.64
N ILE A 125 1.72 10.17 -0.42
CA ILE A 125 2.13 11.37 0.31
C ILE A 125 1.68 12.63 -0.43
N THR A 126 1.85 12.67 -1.75
CA THR A 126 1.44 13.81 -2.58
C THR A 126 -0.07 13.99 -2.62
N GLY A 127 -0.85 12.91 -2.68
CA GLY A 127 -2.30 12.99 -2.81
C GLY A 127 -3.07 13.15 -1.49
N ARG A 128 -2.66 12.43 -0.42
CA ARG A 128 -3.43 12.34 0.83
C ARG A 128 -2.66 12.61 2.12
N GLY A 129 -1.33 12.73 2.07
CA GLY A 129 -0.53 13.16 3.22
C GLY A 129 -0.73 12.38 4.53
N LYS A 130 -1.09 11.09 4.50
CA LYS A 130 -1.37 10.32 5.73
C LYS A 130 -0.09 10.00 6.49
N LYS A 131 -0.13 10.08 7.83
CA LYS A 131 1.06 9.87 8.68
C LYS A 131 1.73 8.51 8.42
N LYS A 132 0.94 7.45 8.21
CA LYS A 132 1.46 6.10 7.89
C LYS A 132 2.31 6.06 6.61
N ASP A 133 2.00 6.89 5.61
CA ASP A 133 2.76 6.90 4.35
C ASP A 133 4.14 7.54 4.52
N PHE A 134 4.29 8.52 5.41
CA PHE A 134 5.60 9.09 5.77
C PHE A 134 6.47 8.09 6.55
N TYR A 135 5.88 7.31 7.46
CA TYR A 135 6.59 6.21 8.11
C TYR A 135 7.02 5.15 7.09
N ASP A 136 6.13 4.77 6.18
CA ASP A 136 6.46 3.82 5.10
C ASP A 136 7.64 4.35 4.26
N LEU A 137 7.65 5.63 3.87
CA LEU A 137 8.77 6.25 3.17
C LEU A 137 10.06 6.25 4.01
N TYR A 138 9.99 6.54 5.31
CA TYR A 138 11.15 6.47 6.20
C TYR A 138 11.82 5.09 6.20
N PHE A 139 11.04 4.00 6.23
CA PHE A 139 11.59 2.65 6.17
C PHE A 139 12.06 2.27 4.76
N LEU A 140 11.41 2.76 3.71
CA LEU A 140 11.89 2.61 2.33
C LEU A 140 13.26 3.29 2.12
N LEU A 141 13.50 4.44 2.76
CA LEU A 141 14.77 5.16 2.73
C LEU A 141 15.93 4.44 3.42
N LYS A 142 15.65 3.39 4.21
CA LYS A 142 16.69 2.48 4.72
C LYS A 142 17.15 1.45 3.67
N LYS A 143 16.38 1.28 2.58
CA LYS A 143 16.65 0.32 1.49
C LYS A 143 17.12 1.02 0.21
N TYR A 144 16.56 2.17 -0.10
CA TYR A 144 16.86 2.92 -1.32
C TYR A 144 17.10 4.40 -0.98
N ALA A 145 18.09 5.02 -1.62
CA ALA A 145 18.29 6.47 -1.51
C ALA A 145 17.09 7.22 -2.12
N LEU A 146 16.78 8.42 -1.62
CA LEU A 146 15.65 9.21 -2.11
C LEU A 146 15.69 9.47 -3.64
N PRO A 147 16.84 9.83 -4.26
CA PRO A 147 16.92 9.96 -5.73
C PRO A 147 16.47 8.69 -6.46
N LYS A 148 16.81 7.51 -5.94
CA LYS A 148 16.42 6.24 -6.57
C LYS A 148 14.91 6.00 -6.51
N ILE A 149 14.26 6.38 -5.40
CA ILE A 149 12.79 6.27 -5.27
C ILE A 149 12.10 7.28 -6.20
N LEU A 150 12.65 8.49 -6.33
CA LEU A 150 12.19 9.50 -7.27
C LEU A 150 12.32 9.03 -8.73
N ASP A 151 13.42 8.38 -9.11
CA ASP A 151 13.56 7.77 -10.44
C ASP A 151 12.47 6.72 -10.69
N MET A 152 12.24 5.83 -9.72
CA MET A 152 11.18 4.82 -9.79
C MET A 152 9.79 5.46 -9.93
N TYR A 153 9.57 6.62 -9.30
CA TYR A 153 8.34 7.40 -9.42
C TYR A 153 8.15 7.95 -10.82
N GLN A 154 9.17 8.59 -11.40
CA GLN A 154 9.08 9.15 -12.75
C GLN A 154 8.87 8.08 -13.82
N VAL A 155 9.45 6.88 -13.64
CA VAL A 155 9.21 5.74 -14.53
C VAL A 155 7.76 5.26 -14.43
N LYS A 156 7.19 5.17 -13.22
CA LYS A 156 5.83 4.68 -13.01
C LYS A 156 4.76 5.70 -13.40
N TYR A 157 4.96 6.96 -13.04
CA TYR A 157 4.00 8.05 -13.19
C TYR A 157 4.48 9.04 -14.26
N GLN A 158 4.43 8.61 -15.52
CA GLN A 158 4.82 9.46 -16.66
C GLN A 158 4.03 10.78 -16.65
N HIS A 159 4.69 11.88 -17.02
CA HIS A 159 4.12 13.23 -17.09
C HIS A 159 3.78 13.91 -15.75
N THR A 160 4.30 13.41 -14.62
CA THR A 160 4.19 14.09 -13.32
C THR A 160 5.38 15.00 -13.03
N THR A 161 5.12 16.14 -12.40
CA THR A 161 6.16 17.09 -12.00
C THR A 161 6.77 16.69 -10.66
N ILE A 162 8.03 16.27 -10.68
CA ILE A 162 8.75 15.79 -9.48
C ILE A 162 8.89 16.86 -8.39
N PHE A 163 8.90 18.14 -8.76
CA PHE A 163 9.01 19.25 -7.82
C PHE A 163 7.89 19.26 -6.77
N HIS A 164 6.65 18.96 -7.18
CA HIS A 164 5.53 18.89 -6.25
C HIS A 164 5.69 17.70 -5.29
N VAL A 165 6.14 16.55 -5.81
CA VAL A 165 6.41 15.36 -5.01
C VAL A 165 7.46 15.63 -3.93
N ILE A 166 8.57 16.26 -4.30
CA ILE A 166 9.65 16.61 -3.36
C ILE A 166 9.12 17.54 -2.25
N LYS A 167 8.33 18.55 -2.61
CA LYS A 167 7.70 19.43 -1.60
C LYS A 167 6.78 18.68 -0.64
N SER A 168 5.98 17.74 -1.16
CA SER A 168 5.05 16.95 -0.34
C SER A 168 5.77 16.08 0.70
N ILE A 169 6.99 15.61 0.45
CA ILE A 169 7.77 14.79 1.40
C ILE A 169 8.03 15.52 2.72
N THR A 170 8.09 16.85 2.69
CA THR A 170 8.29 17.70 3.89
C THR A 170 7.03 18.41 4.36
N TYR A 171 5.88 18.13 3.74
CA TYR A 171 4.60 18.76 4.09
C TYR A 171 3.80 17.89 5.07
N PHE A 172 3.95 18.18 6.37
CA PHE A 172 3.42 17.32 7.43
C PHE A 172 2.07 17.77 8.02
N HIS A 173 1.45 18.84 7.49
CA HIS A 173 0.30 19.50 8.12
C HIS A 173 -0.84 18.54 8.46
N GLU A 174 -1.28 17.73 7.50
CA GLU A 174 -2.34 16.74 7.72
C GLU A 174 -1.86 15.62 8.64
N ALA A 175 -0.66 15.07 8.36
CA ALA A 175 -0.06 14.01 9.13
C ALA A 175 0.09 14.37 10.61
N ASP A 176 0.45 15.60 10.96
CA ASP A 176 0.68 16.02 12.34
C ASP A 176 -0.58 15.86 13.23
N THR A 177 -1.77 15.83 12.64
CA THR A 177 -3.05 15.66 13.36
C THR A 177 -3.52 14.21 13.49
N GLU A 178 -2.87 13.27 12.80
CA GLU A 178 -3.26 11.85 12.83
C GLU A 178 -2.61 11.08 13.99
N PRO A 179 -3.23 9.98 14.47
CA PRO A 179 -2.56 9.08 15.39
C PRO A 179 -1.33 8.43 14.76
N ASP A 180 -0.32 8.14 15.58
CA ASP A 180 0.85 7.38 15.13
C ASP A 180 0.45 5.95 14.73
N PRO A 181 0.95 5.41 13.60
CA PRO A 181 0.78 4.00 13.30
C PRO A 181 1.52 3.13 14.34
N VAL A 182 1.09 1.89 14.53
CA VAL A 182 1.77 0.96 15.44
C VAL A 182 3.08 0.47 14.79
N ILE A 183 4.16 1.21 15.00
CA ILE A 183 5.52 0.84 14.55
C ILE A 183 6.09 -0.29 15.42
N ILE A 184 6.80 -1.23 14.79
CA ILE A 184 7.46 -2.35 15.48
C ILE A 184 8.72 -1.86 16.23
N ASP A 185 9.59 -1.12 15.54
CA ASP A 185 10.75 -0.46 16.16
C ASP A 185 10.31 0.82 16.89
N LYS A 186 10.11 0.71 18.21
CA LYS A 186 9.68 1.82 19.07
C LYS A 186 10.68 2.98 19.16
N SER A 187 11.92 2.80 18.70
CA SER A 187 12.90 3.90 18.59
C SER A 187 12.63 4.84 17.41
N VAL A 188 11.72 4.47 16.50
CA VAL A 188 11.31 5.29 15.36
C VAL A 188 10.09 6.11 15.75
N THR A 189 10.34 7.34 16.20
CA THR A 189 9.31 8.32 16.56
C THR A 189 8.96 9.23 15.39
N TRP A 190 7.81 9.90 15.46
CA TRP A 190 7.39 10.83 14.42
C TRP A 190 8.40 11.98 14.20
N ILE A 191 9.01 12.49 15.27
CA ILE A 191 10.08 13.49 15.21
C ILE A 191 11.28 12.96 14.40
N ARG A 192 11.67 11.70 14.62
CA ARG A 192 12.79 11.07 13.90
C ARG A 192 12.46 10.89 12.41
N VAL A 193 11.22 10.52 12.10
CA VAL A 193 10.74 10.41 10.72
C VAL A 193 10.82 11.77 10.03
N LYS A 194 10.22 12.82 10.59
CA LYS A 194 10.26 14.17 10.01
C LYS A 194 11.69 14.65 9.79
N LYS A 195 12.56 14.52 10.79
CA LYS A 195 13.97 14.91 10.70
C LYS A 195 14.67 14.20 9.54
N LYS A 196 14.52 12.88 9.44
CA LYS A 196 15.14 12.09 8.36
C LYS A 196 14.62 12.50 6.98
N LEU A 197 13.31 12.72 6.83
CA LEU A 197 12.73 13.12 5.54
C LEU A 197 13.22 14.50 5.09
N ILE A 198 13.29 15.47 6.01
CA ILE A 198 13.87 16.80 5.74
C ILE A 198 15.33 16.68 5.34
N GLU A 199 16.12 15.88 6.07
CA GLU A 199 17.54 15.66 5.74
C GLU A 199 17.74 15.05 4.36
N GLU A 200 16.92 14.07 3.96
CA GLU A 200 17.02 13.46 2.63
C GLU A 200 16.62 14.42 1.52
N VAL A 201 15.59 15.25 1.72
CA VAL A 201 15.18 16.26 0.74
C VAL A 201 16.22 17.37 0.59
N ASN A 202 16.84 17.82 1.68
CA ASN A 202 17.89 18.85 1.64
C ASN A 202 19.20 18.39 0.97
N ARG A 203 19.36 17.08 0.71
CA ARG A 203 20.52 16.50 0.02
C ARG A 203 20.31 16.31 -1.48
N LEU A 204 19.10 16.55 -2.00
CA LEU A 204 18.79 16.52 -3.43
C LEU A 204 19.40 17.74 -4.13
#